data_AF-A0A0Z8DTX5-F1
#
_entry.id   AF-A0A0Z8DTX5-F1
#
_cell.length_a   1.000
_cell.length_b   1.000
_cell.length_c   1.000
_cell.angle_alpha   90.00
_cell.angle_beta   90.00
_cell.angle_gamma   90.00
#
_symmetry.space_group_name_H-M   'P 1'
#
loop_
_entity.id
_entity.type
_entity.pdbx_description
1 polymer ?
#
loop_
_entity_poly.entity_id
_entity_poly.type
_entity_poly.pdbx_seq_one_letter_code
_entity_poly.pdbx_strand_id
1 'polypeptide(L)' 'MKSVKIRVIKPFGDWEANTIRQVGDVFEVSKERFASLSSRVPPDFYEVVKSSKTKDKEE' A
#
# COMPACT_ATOMS: atom_id res chain seq x y z
N MET A 1 4.03 16.63 5.29
CA MET A 1 4.43 15.21 5.39
C MET A 1 4.08 14.52 4.09
N LYS A 2 4.96 13.69 3.51
CA LYS A 2 4.66 12.95 2.27
C LYS A 2 4.06 11.60 2.66
N SER A 3 2.79 11.39 2.36
CA SER A 3 2.09 10.14 2.53
C SER A 3 1.95 9.38 1.20
N VAL A 4 1.79 8.07 1.29
CA VAL A 4 1.68 7.11 0.19
C VAL A 4 0.36 6.39 0.35
N LYS A 5 -0.46 6.40 -0.70
CA LYS A 5 -1.73 5.67 -0.71
C LYS A 5 -1.49 4.29 -1.30
N ILE A 6 -2.05 3.28 -0.65
CA ILE A 6 -1.83 1.88 -0.98
C ILE A 6 -3.19 1.21 -1.12
N ARG A 7 -3.35 0.44 -2.19
CA ARG A 7 -4.49 -0.45 -2.40
C ARG A 7 -4.05 -1.88 -2.15
N VAL A 8 -4.83 -2.62 -1.37
CA VAL A 8 -4.55 -4.01 -1.06
C VAL A 8 -5.03 -4.90 -2.20
N ILE A 9 -4.15 -5.75 -2.72
CA ILE A 9 -4.44 -6.71 -3.79
C ILE A 9 -4.55 -8.13 -3.23
N LYS A 10 -3.85 -8.44 -2.14
CA LYS A 10 -3.98 -9.71 -1.41
C LYS A 10 -4.09 -9.43 0.08
N PRO A 11 -4.87 -10.22 0.83
CA PRO A 11 -5.03 -9.96 2.24
C PRO A 11 -3.73 -10.19 2.99
N PHE A 12 -3.39 -9.30 3.92
CA PHE A 12 -2.21 -9.44 4.77
C PHE A 12 -2.45 -8.90 6.17
N GLY A 13 -1.69 -9.44 7.13
CA GLY A 13 -1.65 -8.92 8.49
C GLY A 13 -0.85 -7.62 8.56
N ASP A 14 -1.48 -6.55 9.00
CA ASP A 14 -0.84 -5.27 9.27
C ASP A 14 -0.57 -5.19 10.77
N TRP A 15 0.60 -5.66 11.19
CA TRP A 15 0.99 -5.73 12.61
C TRP A 15 1.09 -4.34 13.26
N GLU A 16 1.43 -3.31 12.50
CA GLU A 16 1.52 -1.94 13.04
C GLU A 16 0.14 -1.34 13.32
N ALA A 17 -0.86 -1.64 12.48
CA ALA A 17 -2.24 -1.22 12.71
C ALA A 17 -3.10 -2.26 13.45
N ASN A 18 -2.50 -3.40 13.85
CA ASN A 18 -3.19 -4.54 14.48
C ASN A 18 -4.49 -4.92 13.76
N THR A 19 -4.42 -5.04 12.43
CA THR A 19 -5.58 -5.30 11.59
C THR A 19 -5.23 -6.21 10.42
N ILE A 20 -6.23 -6.88 9.86
CA ILE A 20 -6.07 -7.67 8.63
C ILE A 20 -6.60 -6.82 7.48
N ARG A 21 -5.67 -6.39 6.62
CA ARG A 21 -5.98 -5.65 5.41
C ARG A 21 -6.61 -6.60 4.39
N GLN A 22 -7.80 -6.25 3.90
CA GLN A 22 -8.56 -7.06 2.95
C GLN A 22 -8.36 -6.56 1.51
N VAL A 23 -8.54 -7.44 0.53
CA VAL A 23 -8.45 -7.06 -0.89
C VAL A 23 -9.42 -5.92 -1.20
N GLY A 24 -8.92 -4.89 -1.90
CA GLY A 24 -9.68 -3.70 -2.23
C GLY A 24 -9.62 -2.59 -1.17
N ASP A 25 -9.11 -2.86 0.03
CA ASP A 25 -8.88 -1.83 1.05
C ASP A 25 -7.86 -0.80 0.53
N VAL A 26 -8.16 0.48 0.72
CA VAL A 26 -7.27 1.57 0.31
C VAL A 26 -6.97 2.44 1.52
N PHE A 27 -5.70 2.50 1.90
CA PHE A 27 -5.26 3.24 3.08
C PHE A 27 -4.03 4.09 2.78
N GLU A 28 -3.84 5.12 3.59
CA GLU A 28 -2.73 6.05 3.46
C GLU A 28 -1.72 5.81 4.58
N VAL A 29 -0.44 5.80 4.22
CA VAL A 29 0.68 5.59 5.15
C VAL A 29 1.78 6.61 4.93
N SER A 30 2.52 6.96 5.98
CA SER A 30 3.75 7.74 5.84
C SER A 30 4.82 6.95 5.09
N LYS A 31 5.78 7.64 4.45
CA LYS A 31 6.92 6.97 3.78
C LYS A 31 7.71 6.03 4.70
N GLU A 32 7.92 6.42 5.96
CA GLU A 32 8.61 5.61 6.96
C GLU A 32 7.86 4.30 7.24
N ARG A 33 6.54 4.40 7.43
CA ARG A 33 5.66 3.24 7.58
C ARG A 33 5.64 2.37 6.34
N PHE A 34 5.64 2.98 5.14
CA PHE A 34 5.71 2.22 3.90
C PHE A 34 7.00 1.41 3.78
N ALA A 35 8.14 1.95 4.22
CA ALA A 35 9.41 1.21 4.24
C ALA A 35 9.35 -0.01 5.18
N SER A 36 8.78 0.17 6.38
CA SER A 36 8.51 -0.93 7.32
C SER A 36 7.59 -2.00 6.73
N LEU A 37 6.47 -1.56 6.13
CA LEU A 37 5.46 -2.44 5.55
C LEU A 37 6.01 -3.21 4.34
N SER A 38 6.69 -2.53 3.41
CA SER A 38 7.31 -3.13 2.22
C SER A 38 8.48 -4.07 2.53
N SER A 39 9.09 -3.95 3.71
CA SER A 39 10.12 -4.91 4.16
C SER A 39 9.52 -6.24 4.63
N ARG A 40 8.25 -6.27 5.03
CA ARG A 40 7.57 -7.48 5.57
C ARG A 40 6.53 -8.05 4.62
N VAL A 41 5.86 -7.18 3.87
CA VAL A 41 4.78 -7.51 2.96
C VAL A 41 5.35 -7.46 1.54
N PRO A 42 5.28 -8.57 0.78
CA PRO A 42 5.74 -8.56 -0.60
C PRO A 42 4.97 -7.55 -1.45
N PRO A 43 5.60 -6.93 -2.46
CA PRO A 43 4.96 -5.92 -3.30
C PRO A 43 3.77 -6.46 -4.10
N ASP A 44 3.63 -7.79 -4.25
CA ASP A 44 2.49 -8.43 -4.92
C ASP A 44 1.18 -8.40 -4.09
N PHE A 45 1.27 -8.01 -2.81
CA PHE A 45 0.10 -7.90 -1.93
C PHE A 45 -0.57 -6.53 -1.99
N TYR A 46 0.08 -5.53 -2.58
CA TYR A 46 -0.43 -4.16 -2.60
C TYR A 46 0.03 -3.36 -3.82
N GLU A 47 -0.74 -2.36 -4.21
CA GLU A 47 -0.43 -1.42 -5.27
C GLU A 47 -0.30 -0.02 -4.69
N VAL A 48 0.78 0.68 -5.03
CA VAL A 48 0.96 2.07 -4.63
C VAL A 48 0.11 2.95 -5.54
N VAL A 49 -1.00 3.43 -5.00
CA VAL A 49 -1.85 4.42 -5.65
C VAL A 49 -1.13 5.76 -5.57
N LYS A 50 -0.35 6.10 -6.59
CA LYS A 50 0.24 7.45 -6.70
C LYS A 50 -0.91 8.45 -6.74
N SER A 51 -1.03 9.29 -5.72
CA SER A 51 -1.86 10.51 -5.73
C SER A 51 -1.22 11.52 -6.69
N SER A 52 -1.19 11.21 -7.97
CA SER A 52 -0.70 12.09 -9.02
C SER A 52 -1.35 11.65 -10.31
N LYS A 53 -2.18 12.54 -10.84
CA LYS A 53 -2.72 12.61 -12.19
C LYS A 53 -1.67 12.20 -13.23
N THR A 54 -1.40 10.92 -13.47
CA THR A 54 -0.65 10.45 -14.63
C THR A 54 -1.04 9.02 -14.96
N LYS A 55 -1.69 8.95 -16.12
CA LYS A 55 -2.07 7.80 -16.93
C LYS A 55 -0.80 7.19 -17.54
N ASP A 56 -0.58 5.91 -17.31
CA ASP A 56 0.30 5.02 -18.10
C ASP A 56 -0.28 3.62 -17.82
N LYS A 57 -1.30 3.13 -18.54
CA LYS A 57 -1.29 2.62 -19.93
C LYS A 57 -0.06 1.75 -20.22
N GLU A 58 -0.18 0.49 -19.81
CA GLU A 58 -0.17 -0.68 -20.70
C GLU A 58 0.57 -0.47 -22.04
N GLU A 59 1.71 -1.15 -22.18
CA GLU A 59 2.14 -1.80 -23.42
C GLU A 59 2.84 -3.12 -23.08
#